data_AF-A0A7C6X9I7-F1
#
_entry.id   AF-A0A7C6X9I7-F1
#
_cell.length_a   1.000
_cell.length_b   1.000
_cell.length_c   1.000
_cell.angle_alpha   90.00
_cell.angle_beta   90.00
_cell.angle_gamma   90.00
#
_symmetry.space_group_name_H-M   'P 1'
#
loop_
_entity.id
_entity.type
_entity.pdbx_description
1 polymer ?
#
loop_
_entity_poly.entity_id
_entity_poly.type
_entity_poly.pdbx_seq_one_letter_code
_entity_poly.pdbx_strand_id
1 'polypeptide(L)'
;MSVSRDGGRRRAFRAFVSFVVLLSFIVLTVTGLVLYAWRAIGSREFLGLTRGAWNAVHTSISFLAILAAAAHTWLNWEVLVSYVRRRTNAARSHLRECALALGLVVAVIVGTLLGIPPLNRIAPTERPRRPPTEAPVGTPTAAPDVPAGRGGPR
;
A
#
# COMPACT_ATOMS: atom_id res chain seq x y z
N MET A 1 -45.00 21.78 12.47
CA MET A 1 -43.67 21.72 13.15
C MET A 1 -42.91 20.49 12.67
N SER A 2 -42.13 20.56 11.58
CA SER A 2 -41.35 19.42 11.06
C SER A 2 -39.88 19.74 10.74
N VAL A 3 -39.40 20.94 11.06
CA VAL A 3 -38.09 21.45 10.61
C VAL A 3 -36.88 20.91 11.40
N SER A 4 -37.08 20.19 12.51
CA SER A 4 -35.96 19.81 13.40
C SER A 4 -35.25 18.49 13.07
N ARG A 5 -35.81 17.62 12.21
CA ARG A 5 -35.27 16.26 11.96
C ARG A 5 -34.14 16.23 10.92
N ASP A 6 -34.08 17.21 10.03
CA ASP A 6 -33.11 17.24 8.92
C ASP A 6 -31.75 17.81 9.35
N GLY A 7 -31.77 18.81 10.25
CA GLY A 7 -30.55 19.37 10.82
C GLY A 7 -29.76 18.37 11.68
N GLY A 8 -30.46 17.49 12.41
CA GLY A 8 -29.83 16.42 13.18
C GLY A 8 -29.16 15.37 12.31
N ARG A 9 -29.82 14.92 11.24
CA ARG A 9 -29.30 13.93 10.28
C ARG A 9 -28.03 14.41 9.58
N ARG A 10 -27.98 15.69 9.18
CA ARG A 10 -26.79 16.29 8.55
C ARG A 10 -25.57 16.34 9.50
N ARG A 11 -25.78 16.70 10.77
CA ARG A 11 -24.70 16.69 11.77
C ARG A 11 -24.21 15.28 12.10
N ALA A 12 -25.14 14.32 12.24
CA ALA A 12 -24.80 12.92 12.45
C ALA A 12 -24.00 12.34 11.28
N PHE A 13 -24.35 12.66 10.04
CA PHE A 13 -23.61 12.24 8.85
C PHE A 13 -22.19 12.83 8.80
N ARG A 14 -22.03 14.12 9.15
CA ARG A 14 -20.70 14.75 9.27
C ARG A 14 -19.84 14.06 10.33
N ALA A 15 -20.40 13.75 11.49
CA ALA A 15 -19.70 13.02 12.55
C ALA A 15 -19.32 11.60 12.11
N PHE A 16 -20.24 10.89 11.45
CA PHE A 16 -19.99 9.56 10.89
C PHE A 16 -18.81 9.56 9.92
N VAL A 17 -18.79 10.47 8.94
CA VAL A 17 -17.68 10.58 7.98
C VAL A 17 -16.35 10.85 8.69
N SER A 18 -16.34 11.71 9.72
CA SER A 18 -15.12 11.94 10.53
C SER A 18 -14.64 10.69 11.27
N PHE A 19 -15.55 9.90 11.86
CA PHE A 19 -15.20 8.62 12.48
C PHE A 19 -14.67 7.61 11.46
N VAL A 20 -15.27 7.54 10.27
CA VAL A 20 -14.79 6.68 9.18
C VAL A 20 -13.37 7.05 8.78
N VAL A 21 -13.05 8.34 8.62
CA VAL A 21 -11.68 8.80 8.33
C VAL A 21 -10.72 8.41 9.43
N LEU A 22 -11.06 8.68 10.70
CA LEU A 22 -10.20 8.36 11.84
C LEU A 22 -9.91 6.86 11.94
N LEU A 23 -10.95 6.03 11.89
CA LEU A 23 -10.81 4.58 11.97
C LEU A 23 -10.03 4.03 10.77
N SER A 24 -10.30 4.53 9.57
CA SER A 24 -9.56 4.11 8.37
C SER A 24 -8.08 4.51 8.46
N PHE A 25 -7.77 5.69 9.00
CA PHE A 25 -6.40 6.15 9.21
C PHE A 25 -5.64 5.27 10.23
N ILE A 26 -6.29 4.86 11.32
CA ILE A 26 -5.71 3.93 12.30
C ILE A 26 -5.40 2.58 11.62
N VAL A 27 -6.37 2.01 10.91
CA VAL A 27 -6.17 0.73 10.21
C VAL A 27 -5.08 0.83 9.15
N LEU A 28 -5.04 1.94 8.39
CA LEU A 28 -4.02 2.20 7.39
C LEU A 28 -2.61 2.29 8.01
N THR A 29 -2.49 2.96 9.15
CA THR A 29 -1.23 3.09 9.90
C THR A 29 -0.76 1.74 10.43
N VAL A 30 -1.66 0.96 11.06
CA VAL A 30 -1.33 -0.37 11.58
C VAL A 30 -0.93 -1.30 10.46
N THR A 31 -1.71 -1.38 9.38
CA THR A 31 -1.40 -2.26 8.24
C THR A 31 -0.12 -1.84 7.51
N GLY A 32 0.14 -0.53 7.37
CA GLY A 32 1.40 -0.02 6.83
C GLY A 32 2.59 -0.37 7.70
N LEU A 33 2.46 -0.25 9.03
CA LEU A 33 3.50 -0.63 9.98
C LEU A 33 3.75 -2.15 9.96
N VAL A 34 2.70 -2.96 9.86
CA VAL A 34 2.79 -4.42 9.70
C VAL A 34 3.54 -4.78 8.42
N LEU A 35 3.21 -4.15 7.28
CA LEU A 35 3.92 -4.37 6.01
C LEU A 35 5.38 -3.90 6.06
N TYR A 36 5.67 -2.83 6.81
CA TYR A 36 7.03 -2.37 7.06
C TYR A 36 7.81 -3.35 7.94
N ALA A 37 7.22 -3.81 9.05
CA ALA A 37 7.81 -4.77 9.98
C ALA A 37 8.01 -6.16 9.36
N TRP A 38 7.07 -6.60 8.51
CA TRP A 38 7.22 -7.83 7.72
C TRP A 38 8.53 -7.81 6.94
N ARG A 39 8.90 -6.64 6.41
CA ARG A 39 10.14 -6.45 5.66
C ARG A 39 11.40 -6.60 6.52
N ALA A 40 11.32 -6.36 7.82
CA ALA A 40 12.43 -6.47 8.75
C ALA A 40 12.60 -7.90 9.32
N ILE A 41 11.49 -8.63 9.49
CA ILE A 41 11.48 -9.92 10.21
C ILE A 41 11.70 -11.11 9.26
N GLY A 42 11.38 -10.98 7.97
CA GLY A 42 11.62 -12.04 6.97
C GLY A 42 10.79 -13.31 7.19
N SER A 43 9.73 -13.26 8.00
CA SER A 43 8.87 -14.41 8.29
C SER A 43 7.98 -14.77 7.08
N ARG A 44 7.64 -16.06 6.97
CA ARG A 44 6.72 -16.57 5.93
C ARG A 44 5.27 -16.19 6.23
N GLU A 45 4.95 -16.03 7.52
CA GLU A 45 3.66 -15.64 8.06
C GLU A 45 3.87 -14.59 9.17
N PHE A 46 3.00 -13.60 9.25
CA PHE A 46 2.97 -12.60 10.32
C PHE A 46 1.52 -12.45 10.72
N LEU A 47 1.23 -12.69 12.00
CA LEU A 47 -0.13 -12.72 12.55
C LEU A 47 -1.07 -13.70 11.80
N GLY A 48 -0.53 -14.82 11.29
CA GLY A 48 -1.31 -15.86 10.61
C GLY A 48 -1.84 -15.50 9.22
N LEU A 49 -1.49 -14.32 8.69
CA LEU A 49 -1.87 -13.88 7.33
C LEU A 49 -0.63 -13.86 6.42
N THR A 50 -0.86 -14.13 5.14
CA THR A 50 0.19 -13.99 4.11
C THR A 50 0.41 -12.51 3.77
N ARG A 51 1.59 -12.18 3.23
CA ARG A 51 1.89 -10.82 2.71
C ARG A 51 0.83 -10.31 1.73
N GLY A 52 0.29 -11.19 0.88
CA GLY A 52 -0.76 -10.85 -0.08
C GLY A 52 -2.05 -10.40 0.59
N ALA A 53 -2.46 -11.09 1.65
CA ALA A 53 -3.66 -10.73 2.42
C ALA A 53 -3.49 -9.38 3.12
N TRP A 54 -2.34 -9.13 3.77
CA TRP A 54 -2.04 -7.82 4.36
C TRP A 54 -2.04 -6.68 3.34
N ASN A 55 -1.48 -6.92 2.14
CA ASN A 55 -1.48 -5.94 1.06
C ASN A 55 -2.89 -5.66 0.52
N ALA A 56 -3.72 -6.68 0.39
CA ALA A 56 -5.11 -6.54 -0.05
C ALA A 56 -5.95 -5.72 0.96
N VAL A 57 -5.80 -5.99 2.27
CA VAL A 57 -6.47 -5.23 3.32
C VAL A 57 -6.00 -3.77 3.31
N HIS A 58 -4.68 -3.54 3.26
CA HIS A 58 -4.13 -2.18 3.22
C HIS A 58 -4.64 -1.41 2.01
N THR A 59 -4.59 -1.98 0.80
CA THR A 59 -5.04 -1.32 -0.43
C THR A 59 -6.54 -1.00 -0.41
N SER A 60 -7.37 -1.94 0.07
CA SER A 60 -8.81 -1.73 0.17
C SER A 60 -9.17 -0.62 1.16
N ILE A 61 -8.49 -0.60 2.32
CA ILE A 61 -8.67 0.45 3.32
C ILE A 61 -8.13 1.80 2.83
N SER A 62 -7.02 1.83 2.08
CA SER A 62 -6.51 3.06 1.44
C SER A 62 -7.55 3.70 0.53
N PHE A 63 -8.21 2.89 -0.30
CA PHE A 63 -9.25 3.40 -1.20
C PHE A 63 -10.43 3.99 -0.43
N LEU A 64 -10.91 3.29 0.61
CA LEU A 64 -11.96 3.80 1.50
C LEU A 64 -11.52 5.10 2.21
N ALA A 65 -10.29 5.15 2.72
CA ALA A 65 -9.74 6.30 3.42
C ALA A 65 -9.68 7.53 2.51
N ILE A 66 -9.27 7.38 1.24
CA ILE A 66 -9.22 8.48 0.27
C ILE A 66 -10.64 9.04 0.00
N LEU A 67 -11.61 8.16 -0.25
CA LEU A 67 -13.00 8.58 -0.48
C LEU A 67 -13.59 9.27 0.76
N ALA A 68 -13.37 8.69 1.94
CA ALA A 68 -13.83 9.25 3.21
C ALA A 68 -13.15 10.60 3.50
N ALA A 69 -11.85 10.74 3.24
CA ALA A 69 -11.10 11.97 3.42
C ALA A 69 -11.59 13.07 2.46
N ALA A 70 -11.84 12.74 1.18
CA ALA A 70 -12.43 13.67 0.23
C ALA A 70 -13.81 14.16 0.68
N ALA A 71 -14.68 13.23 1.12
CA ALA A 71 -15.99 13.57 1.67
C ALA A 71 -15.89 14.41 2.94
N HIS A 72 -14.94 14.10 3.83
CA HIS A 72 -14.68 14.86 5.05
C HIS A 72 -14.23 16.29 4.74
N THR A 73 -13.27 16.46 3.83
CA THR A 73 -12.76 17.77 3.41
C THR A 73 -13.86 18.59 2.73
N TRP A 74 -14.72 17.97 1.91
CA TRP A 74 -15.86 18.67 1.30
C TRP A 74 -16.88 19.13 2.35
N LEU A 75 -17.27 18.25 3.28
CA LEU A 75 -18.27 18.56 4.31
C LEU A 75 -17.78 19.58 5.34
N ASN A 76 -16.46 19.68 5.54
CA ASN A 76 -15.81 20.59 6.49
C ASN A 76 -15.05 21.74 5.80
N TRP A 77 -15.31 21.97 4.51
CA TRP A 77 -14.58 22.95 3.69
C TRP A 77 -14.64 24.36 4.28
N GLU A 78 -15.80 24.80 4.76
CA GLU A 78 -15.95 26.12 5.40
C GLU A 78 -15.12 26.26 6.68
N VAL A 79 -15.00 25.18 7.47
CA VAL A 79 -14.19 25.16 8.69
C VAL A 79 -12.70 25.25 8.32
N LEU A 80 -12.24 24.44 7.36
CA LEU A 80 -10.86 24.48 6.87
C LEU A 80 -10.48 25.85 6.31
N VAL A 81 -11.35 26.43 5.47
CA VAL A 81 -11.15 27.78 4.93
C VAL A 81 -11.20 28.83 6.04
N SER A 82 -12.05 28.68 7.06
CA SER A 82 -12.05 29.59 8.21
C SER A 82 -10.74 29.53 9.00
N TYR A 83 -10.15 28.34 9.19
CA TYR A 83 -8.83 28.21 9.83
C TYR A 83 -7.75 28.96 9.05
N VAL A 84 -7.81 28.93 7.72
CA VAL A 84 -6.86 29.65 6.85
C VAL A 84 -7.16 31.15 6.81
N ARG A 85 -8.43 31.57 6.87
CA ARG A 85 -8.86 32.95 6.60
C ARG A 85 -9.00 33.83 7.84
N ARG A 86 -9.21 33.27 9.05
CA ARG A 86 -9.61 34.03 10.24
C ARG A 86 -8.48 34.80 10.95
N ARG A 87 -7.26 34.82 10.43
CA ARG A 87 -6.16 35.53 11.08
C ARG A 87 -5.22 36.20 10.08
N THR A 88 -5.62 37.31 9.50
CA THR A 88 -4.85 38.02 8.45
C THR A 88 -3.44 38.52 8.88
N ASN A 89 -3.05 38.42 10.16
CA ASN A 89 -1.65 38.55 10.61
C ASN A 89 -0.95 37.23 11.02
N ALA A 90 -1.65 36.16 11.41
CA ALA A 90 -1.03 34.87 11.77
C ALA A 90 -1.19 33.77 10.69
N ALA A 91 -2.11 33.94 9.75
CA ALA A 91 -2.36 33.04 8.63
C ALA A 91 -1.14 32.90 7.71
N ARG A 92 -0.26 33.91 7.65
CA ARG A 92 1.02 33.78 6.96
C ARG A 92 1.95 32.77 7.65
N SER A 93 1.88 32.57 8.97
CA SER A 93 2.68 31.52 9.65
C SER A 93 2.10 30.13 9.36
N HIS A 94 0.78 29.97 9.41
CA HIS A 94 0.15 28.68 9.12
C HIS A 94 0.30 28.24 7.66
N LEU A 95 0.35 29.18 6.71
CA LEU A 95 0.69 28.86 5.32
C LEU A 95 2.16 28.43 5.17
N ARG A 96 3.09 29.01 5.95
CA ARG A 96 4.49 28.55 6.00
C ARG A 96 4.58 27.16 6.63
N GLU A 97 3.84 26.90 7.70
CA GLU A 97 3.75 25.56 8.32
C GLU A 97 3.15 24.53 7.36
N CYS A 98 2.09 24.87 6.63
CA CYS A 98 1.55 24.03 5.56
C CYS A 98 2.56 23.80 4.42
N ALA A 99 3.27 24.84 3.98
CA ALA A 99 4.29 24.72 2.94
C ALA A 99 5.48 23.87 3.41
N LEU A 100 5.88 23.98 4.68
CA LEU A 100 6.90 23.14 5.30
C LEU A 100 6.43 21.69 5.43
N ALA A 101 5.18 21.46 5.84
CA ALA A 101 4.58 20.13 5.90
C ALA A 101 4.49 19.49 4.50
N LEU A 102 4.06 20.25 3.50
CA LEU A 102 4.03 19.81 2.11
C LEU A 102 5.45 19.52 1.59
N GLY A 103 6.41 20.40 1.88
CA GLY A 103 7.82 20.22 1.54
C GLY A 103 8.40 18.95 2.18
N LEU A 104 8.05 18.66 3.43
CA LEU A 104 8.45 17.42 4.11
C LEU A 104 7.84 16.19 3.43
N VAL A 105 6.56 16.21 3.09
CA VAL A 105 5.90 15.12 2.36
C VAL A 105 6.56 14.89 1.01
N VAL A 106 6.81 15.96 0.24
CA VAL A 106 7.50 15.88 -1.06
C VAL A 106 8.91 15.35 -0.88
N ALA A 107 9.65 15.81 0.13
CA ALA A 107 11.00 15.33 0.42
C ALA A 107 11.04 13.84 0.77
N VAL A 108 10.04 13.33 1.51
CA VAL A 108 9.92 11.89 1.79
C VAL A 108 9.59 11.10 0.53
N ILE A 109 8.70 11.58 -0.33
CA ILE A 109 8.38 10.94 -1.63
C ILE A 109 9.63 10.91 -2.52
N VAL A 110 10.30 12.04 -2.68
CA VAL A 110 11.52 12.17 -3.47
C VAL A 110 12.64 11.30 -2.89
N GLY A 111 12.83 11.28 -1.58
CA GLY A 111 13.80 10.42 -0.91
C GLY A 111 13.50 8.93 -1.09
N THR A 112 12.22 8.55 -1.16
CA THR A 112 11.81 7.18 -1.49
C THR A 112 12.12 6.84 -2.95
N LEU A 113 11.85 7.75 -3.90
CA LEU A 113 12.12 7.55 -5.34
C LEU A 113 13.62 7.57 -5.69
N LEU A 114 14.41 8.45 -5.07
CA LEU A 114 15.86 8.57 -5.25
C LEU A 114 16.65 7.50 -4.51
N GLY A 115 15.97 6.85 -3.59
CA GLY A 115 16.46 5.62 -3.07
C GLY A 115 17.26 5.70 -1.78
N ILE A 116 16.94 6.68 -0.93
CA ILE A 116 17.66 7.00 0.29
C ILE A 116 17.25 6.02 1.41
N PRO A 117 18.18 5.26 2.04
CA PRO A 117 17.87 4.45 3.23
C PRO A 117 17.50 5.36 4.41
N PRO A 118 16.48 5.07 5.23
CA PRO A 118 15.70 3.83 5.39
C PRO A 118 14.44 3.73 4.52
N LEU A 119 14.09 4.77 3.76
CA LEU A 119 12.87 4.83 2.94
C LEU A 119 12.91 3.88 1.75
N ASN A 120 14.12 3.56 1.30
CA ASN A 120 14.37 2.78 0.11
C ASN A 120 15.09 1.45 0.36
N ARG A 121 14.67 0.66 1.34
CA ARG A 121 14.95 -0.77 1.24
C ARG A 121 14.00 -1.33 0.18
N ILE A 122 14.24 -1.00 -1.10
CA ILE A 122 13.37 -1.30 -2.24
C ILE A 122 13.42 -2.76 -2.60
N ALA A 123 12.30 -3.17 -3.18
CA ALA A 123 12.13 -4.20 -4.17
C ALA A 123 12.92 -5.49 -3.87
N PRO A 124 12.24 -6.58 -3.46
CA PRO A 124 12.70 -7.87 -3.96
C PRO A 124 12.83 -7.65 -5.47
N THR A 125 14.06 -7.70 -5.98
CA THR A 125 14.28 -7.97 -7.39
C THR A 125 13.29 -9.07 -7.70
N GLU A 126 12.24 -8.76 -8.46
CA GLU A 126 11.47 -9.84 -9.07
C GLU A 126 12.50 -10.48 -9.97
N ARG A 127 13.24 -11.47 -9.43
CA ARG A 127 14.14 -12.29 -10.21
C ARG A 127 13.21 -12.78 -11.32
N PRO A 128 13.55 -12.55 -12.60
CA PRO A 128 12.80 -13.14 -13.69
C PRO A 128 12.58 -14.59 -13.29
N ARG A 129 11.32 -14.97 -13.04
CA ARG A 129 10.99 -16.36 -12.75
C ARG A 129 11.44 -17.06 -14.02
N ARG A 130 12.60 -17.74 -13.97
CA ARG A 130 13.01 -18.56 -15.10
C ARG A 130 11.76 -19.40 -15.41
N PRO A 131 11.19 -19.34 -16.62
CA PRO A 131 10.30 -20.42 -17.02
C PRO A 131 11.09 -21.69 -16.71
N PRO A 132 10.48 -22.73 -16.12
CA PRO A 132 11.18 -23.96 -15.80
C PRO A 132 12.02 -24.30 -17.04
N THR A 133 13.33 -24.09 -16.95
CA THR A 133 14.21 -24.31 -18.10
C THR A 133 13.95 -25.75 -18.46
N GLU A 134 13.46 -25.94 -19.68
CA GLU A 134 13.68 -27.10 -20.51
C GLU A 134 14.44 -28.17 -19.72
N ALA A 135 13.68 -29.13 -19.16
CA ALA A 135 14.30 -30.40 -18.78
C ALA A 135 15.21 -30.79 -19.94
N PRO A 136 16.47 -31.19 -19.73
CA PRO A 136 17.38 -31.48 -20.82
C PRO A 136 16.70 -32.49 -21.74
N VAL A 137 16.19 -32.00 -22.88
CA VAL A 137 15.70 -32.82 -23.97
C VAL A 137 16.96 -33.46 -24.52
N GLY A 138 17.22 -34.69 -24.06
CA GLY A 138 18.43 -35.42 -24.40
C GLY A 138 19.26 -35.79 -23.18
N THR A 139 18.70 -36.60 -22.28
CA THR A 139 19.49 -37.79 -21.92
C THR A 139 19.00 -38.87 -22.88
N PRO A 140 19.80 -39.32 -23.88
CA PRO A 140 19.53 -40.59 -24.51
C PRO A 140 19.53 -41.62 -23.40
N THR A 141 18.34 -42.07 -23.03
CA THR A 141 18.12 -43.29 -22.27
C THR A 141 19.05 -44.34 -22.85
N ALA A 142 19.99 -44.81 -22.03
CA ALA A 142 20.85 -45.92 -22.37
C ALA A 142 19.99 -47.02 -22.99
N ALA A 143 20.22 -47.30 -24.26
CA ALA A 143 19.57 -48.39 -24.95
C ALA A 143 19.94 -49.69 -24.22
N PRO A 144 18.98 -50.62 -24.00
CA PRO A 144 19.32 -51.92 -23.44
C PRO A 144 20.24 -52.66 -24.41
N ASP A 145 21.30 -53.24 -23.87
CA ASP A 145 22.21 -54.15 -24.57
C ASP A 145 21.42 -55.27 -25.26
N VAL A 146 21.29 -55.17 -26.59
CA VAL A 146 20.84 -56.28 -27.44
C VAL A 146 22.08 -56.89 -28.09
N PRO A 147 22.48 -58.12 -27.74
CA PRO A 147 23.57 -58.79 -28.43
C PRO A 147 23.09 -59.23 -29.82
N ALA A 148 23.41 -58.44 -30.84
CA ALA A 148 23.14 -58.77 -32.22
C ALA A 148 24.15 -59.83 -32.72
N GLY A 149 23.67 -61.06 -32.83
CA GLY A 149 23.92 -61.99 -33.93
C GLY A 149 25.33 -62.02 -34.54
N ARG A 150 26.06 -63.09 -34.20
CA ARG A 150 27.23 -63.59 -34.93
C ARG A 150 26.82 -63.95 -36.36
N GLY A 151 27.00 -63.02 -37.30
CA GLY A 151 26.94 -63.29 -38.73
C GLY A 151 28.18 -64.07 -39.17
N GLY A 152 28.00 -65.32 -39.59
CA GLY A 152 28.92 -65.96 -40.54
C GLY A 152 28.76 -65.30 -41.91
N PRO A 153 29.82 -65.27 -42.74
CA PRO A 153 29.87 -66.34 -43.75
C PRO A 153 31.28 -66.78 -44.18
N ARG A 154 31.28 -67.98 -44.78
CA ARG A 154 32.29 -68.67 -45.62
C ARG A 154 33.13 -69.73 -44.93
#